data_AF-A0AAU1WUQ4-F1
#
_entry.id   AF-A0AAU1WUQ4-F1
#
_cell.length_a   1.000
_cell.length_b   1.000
_cell.length_c   1.000
_cell.angle_alpha   90.00
_cell.angle_beta   90.00
_cell.angle_gamma   90.00
#
_symmetry.space_group_name_H-M   'P 1'
#
loop_
_entity.id
_entity.type
_entity.pdbx_description
1 polymer ?
#
loop_
_entity_poly.entity_id
_entity_poly.type
_entity_poly.pdbx_seq_one_letter_code
_entity_poly.pdbx_strand_id
1 'polypeptide(L)'
;MRRQPWLDRALVAIVGRPRRRLGWLMPLALLLIVCSADWNTTGDFRVLSWLVVVPVVAAVLCPVGTTALFAVASVVAYALIDQAWEHEFRSGLPDFILVSTGGLLAVAAAWMRRRGERRALSVRNVADTTRATVIRPLPPNWGGLLHAHIYLPADAEARLGGDFYDIQPSPWGTRALLGDVQGKGLGAVAVAANLLGTFREAGFHQPDLRMVAKRMEIRMERNRLYEQAMGYKDGDRFATAVLLDFPAPGSDDGYVDIINFGHDPPFAVSARGIRRLDSGSRLPLGLNELAPAPDRFEGPHRFPLAADETVLLTTDGVTEARDGAGRFFPLAESLEAAVIADPQLADSPYRLVGAVRDRMLRHVYGRLQDDTTIFAVRVARPPADSGGSALAHTVWTEHSPAATAVPGWQDSTELP
;
A
#
# COMPACT_ATOMS: atom_id res chain seq x y z
N MET A 1 -11.68 -30.91 30.31
CA MET A 1 -11.42 -29.65 31.04
C MET A 1 -11.64 -28.47 30.10
N ARG A 2 -12.72 -27.70 30.30
CA ARG A 2 -13.13 -26.56 29.45
C ARG A 2 -12.27 -25.33 29.75
N ARG A 3 -11.46 -24.85 28.79
CA ARG A 3 -10.82 -23.54 28.85
C ARG A 3 -11.86 -22.46 28.50
N GLN A 4 -12.03 -21.47 29.38
CA GLN A 4 -13.07 -20.45 29.26
C GLN A 4 -12.65 -19.31 28.30
N PRO A 5 -13.45 -19.00 27.26
CA PRO A 5 -13.11 -18.07 26.17
C PRO A 5 -13.26 -16.56 26.51
N TRP A 6 -13.41 -16.18 27.78
CA TRP A 6 -13.54 -14.76 28.19
C TRP A 6 -12.19 -14.07 28.45
N LEU A 7 -11.14 -14.83 28.75
CA LEU A 7 -9.80 -14.27 28.99
C LEU A 7 -9.15 -13.71 27.71
N ASP A 8 -9.41 -14.31 26.55
CA ASP A 8 -8.88 -13.83 25.26
C ASP A 8 -9.60 -12.54 24.78
N ARG A 9 -10.88 -12.35 25.14
CA ARG A 9 -11.61 -11.11 24.84
C ARG A 9 -11.12 -9.93 25.68
N ALA A 10 -10.69 -10.17 26.92
CA ALA A 10 -10.13 -9.13 27.78
C ALA A 10 -8.76 -8.64 27.30
N LEU A 11 -7.93 -9.52 26.71
CA LEU A 11 -6.63 -9.15 26.14
C LEU A 11 -6.73 -8.45 24.79
N VAL A 12 -7.74 -8.76 23.97
CA VAL A 12 -7.95 -8.11 22.65
C VAL A 12 -8.64 -6.74 22.76
N ALA A 13 -9.49 -6.52 23.78
CA ALA A 13 -10.16 -5.22 23.99
C ALA A 13 -9.23 -4.08 24.45
N ILE A 14 -7.98 -4.39 24.82
CA ILE A 14 -7.00 -3.43 25.34
C ILE A 14 -6.24 -2.70 24.21
N VAL A 15 -6.34 -3.14 22.95
CA VAL A 15 -5.52 -2.63 21.83
C VAL A 15 -6.25 -1.60 20.93
N GLY A 16 -7.57 -1.41 21.07
CA GLY A 16 -8.33 -0.41 20.30
C GLY A 16 -8.47 0.94 21.02
N ARG A 17 -7.84 2.00 20.51
CA ARG A 17 -7.89 3.41 21.01
C ARG A 17 -9.33 3.93 21.25
N PRO A 18 -9.57 4.74 22.30
CA PRO A 18 -8.91 6.03 22.54
C PRO A 18 -8.30 6.16 23.94
N ARG A 19 -7.08 5.63 24.12
CA ARG A 19 -6.38 5.52 25.41
C ARG A 19 -5.59 6.76 25.87
N ARG A 20 -5.74 7.92 25.22
CA ARG A 20 -4.95 9.11 25.56
C ARG A 20 -5.41 9.85 26.82
N ARG A 21 -6.71 9.78 27.17
CA ARG A 21 -7.26 10.51 28.33
C ARG A 21 -7.20 9.75 29.64
N LEU A 22 -6.89 8.45 29.66
CA LEU A 22 -6.92 7.63 30.87
C LEU A 22 -5.57 7.00 31.26
N GLY A 23 -4.54 7.12 30.42
CA GLY A 23 -3.22 6.51 30.67
C GLY A 23 -2.50 7.05 31.92
N TRP A 24 -2.82 8.27 32.36
CA TRP A 24 -2.22 8.91 33.55
C TRP A 24 -2.86 8.46 34.86
N LEU A 25 -4.03 7.81 34.84
CA LEU A 25 -4.68 7.33 36.07
C LEU A 25 -3.88 6.22 36.75
N MET A 26 -3.21 5.35 35.98
CA MET A 26 -2.44 4.25 36.56
C MET A 26 -1.19 4.74 37.31
N PRO A 27 -0.31 5.59 36.75
CA PRO A 27 0.79 6.18 37.52
C PRO A 27 0.32 7.00 38.72
N LEU A 28 -0.79 7.74 38.58
CA LEU A 28 -1.36 8.51 39.68
C LEU A 28 -1.85 7.61 40.82
N ALA A 29 -2.58 6.55 40.50
CA ALA A 29 -3.03 5.56 41.49
C ALA A 29 -1.84 4.93 42.20
N LEU A 30 -0.78 4.57 41.46
CA LEU A 30 0.43 3.99 42.03
C LEU A 30 1.14 4.98 42.98
N LEU A 31 1.23 6.26 42.61
CA LEU A 31 1.77 7.30 43.47
C LEU A 31 0.98 7.42 44.79
N LEU A 32 -0.35 7.47 44.71
CA LEU A 32 -1.23 7.57 45.88
C LEU A 32 -1.16 6.32 46.76
N ILE A 33 -1.12 5.13 46.16
CA ILE A 33 -1.01 3.86 46.88
C ILE A 33 0.32 3.80 47.64
N VAL A 34 1.44 4.16 47.00
CA VAL A 34 2.76 4.14 47.64
C VAL A 34 2.81 5.14 48.81
N CYS A 35 2.31 6.37 48.62
CA CYS A 35 2.27 7.36 49.70
C CYS A 35 1.35 6.94 50.86
N SER A 36 0.19 6.35 50.54
CA SER A 36 -0.76 5.90 51.56
C SER A 36 -0.28 4.66 52.32
N ALA A 37 0.39 3.74 51.63
CA ALA A 37 0.99 2.57 52.25
C ALA A 37 2.13 2.96 53.18
N ASP A 38 2.98 3.90 52.77
CA ASP A 38 4.06 4.42 53.61
C ASP A 38 3.51 5.06 54.90
N TRP A 39 2.47 5.90 54.78
CA TRP A 39 1.82 6.54 55.94
C TRP A 39 1.20 5.55 56.95
N ASN A 40 0.70 4.41 56.46
CA ASN A 40 0.06 3.40 57.32
C ASN A 40 1.02 2.34 57.86
N THR A 41 2.28 2.32 57.43
CA THR A 41 3.24 1.29 57.84
C THR A 41 4.13 1.83 58.95
N THR A 42 4.25 1.08 60.05
CA THR A 42 5.24 1.36 61.11
C THR A 42 6.66 1.17 60.55
N GLY A 43 7.61 2.03 60.93
CA GLY A 43 8.92 2.28 60.28
C GLY A 43 9.88 1.10 59.99
N ASP A 44 9.46 -0.14 60.22
CA ASP A 44 10.19 -1.36 59.89
C ASP A 44 10.08 -1.76 58.41
N PHE A 45 9.05 -1.31 57.68
CA PHE A 45 8.86 -1.62 56.25
C PHE A 45 8.96 -0.36 55.39
N ARG A 46 10.03 -0.26 54.58
CA ARG A 46 10.36 0.93 53.79
C ARG A 46 9.68 0.89 52.42
N VAL A 47 8.48 1.45 52.34
CA VAL A 47 7.68 1.47 51.10
C VAL A 47 8.03 2.69 50.22
N LEU A 48 8.64 3.73 50.80
CA LEU A 48 8.99 4.97 50.10
C LEU A 48 9.88 4.79 48.86
N SER A 49 10.81 3.82 48.85
CA SER A 49 11.68 3.53 47.70
C SER A 49 10.90 3.06 46.46
N TRP A 50 9.66 2.58 46.62
CA TRP A 50 8.81 2.11 45.52
C TRP A 50 8.28 3.26 44.65
N LEU A 51 8.45 4.51 45.07
CA LEU A 51 8.16 5.70 44.26
C LEU A 51 8.89 5.68 42.91
N VAL A 52 10.02 4.96 42.80
CA VAL A 52 10.74 4.77 41.53
C VAL A 52 9.90 4.09 40.44
N VAL A 53 8.90 3.28 40.81
CA VAL A 53 8.04 2.56 39.85
C VAL A 53 7.06 3.51 39.14
N VAL A 54 6.66 4.60 39.80
CA VAL A 54 5.71 5.60 39.26
C VAL A 54 6.19 6.19 37.93
N PRO A 55 7.40 6.79 37.83
CA PRO A 55 7.86 7.34 36.57
C PRO A 55 8.15 6.25 35.52
N VAL A 56 8.53 5.03 35.92
CA VAL A 56 8.74 3.90 34.98
C VAL A 56 7.43 3.50 34.29
N VAL A 57 6.35 3.33 35.05
CA VAL A 57 5.02 3.05 34.49
C VAL A 57 4.52 4.22 33.65
N ALA A 58 4.74 5.46 34.11
CA ALA A 58 4.42 6.66 33.34
C ALA A 58 5.24 6.74 32.04
N ALA A 59 6.47 6.25 32.00
CA ALA A 59 7.26 6.20 30.78
C ALA A 59 6.57 5.33 29.75
N VAL A 60 6.09 4.15 30.13
CA VAL A 60 5.43 3.20 29.20
C VAL A 60 4.10 3.76 28.66
N LEU A 61 3.28 4.34 29.53
CA LEU A 61 1.88 4.65 29.22
C LEU A 61 1.63 6.10 28.77
N CYS A 62 2.51 7.03 29.15
CA CYS A 62 2.25 8.46 29.03
C CYS A 62 3.24 9.15 28.06
N PRO A 63 2.86 10.34 27.54
CA PRO A 63 3.80 11.24 26.87
C PRO A 63 4.99 11.64 27.75
N VAL A 64 6.10 12.03 27.11
CA VAL A 64 7.35 12.43 27.80
C VAL A 64 7.12 13.55 28.83
N GLY A 65 6.27 14.54 28.53
CA GLY A 65 5.97 15.63 29.46
C GLY A 65 5.26 15.17 30.73
N THR A 66 4.31 14.25 30.61
CA THR A 66 3.62 13.64 31.75
C THR A 66 4.52 12.67 32.53
N THR A 67 5.41 11.93 31.86
CA THR A 67 6.44 11.11 32.54
C THR A 67 7.37 11.98 33.37
N ALA A 68 7.81 13.12 32.82
CA ALA A 68 8.64 14.09 33.55
C ALA A 68 7.91 14.67 34.77
N LEU A 69 6.62 15.00 34.63
CA LEU A 69 5.79 15.44 35.75
C LEU A 69 5.75 14.41 36.87
N PHE A 70 5.50 13.13 36.55
CA PHE A 70 5.48 12.05 37.55
C PHE A 70 6.87 11.77 38.16
N ALA A 71 7.95 11.93 37.40
CA ALA A 71 9.31 11.82 37.93
C ALA A 71 9.59 12.91 38.97
N VAL A 72 9.27 14.17 38.67
CA VAL A 72 9.41 15.29 39.61
C VAL A 72 8.50 15.09 40.82
N ALA A 73 7.23 14.72 40.60
CA ALA A 73 6.27 14.47 41.68
C ALA A 73 6.74 13.36 42.63
N SER A 74 7.37 12.30 42.11
CA SER A 74 7.90 11.20 42.93
C SER A 74 9.09 11.64 43.77
N VAL A 75 10.00 12.47 43.24
CA VAL A 75 11.13 13.04 44.00
C VAL A 75 10.64 14.02 45.07
N VAL A 76 9.66 14.87 44.74
CA VAL A 76 9.07 15.82 45.70
C VAL A 76 8.31 15.09 46.80
N ALA A 77 7.50 14.07 46.46
CA ALA A 77 6.80 13.26 47.42
C ALA A 77 7.77 12.54 48.37
N TYR A 78 8.84 11.97 47.83
CA TYR A 78 9.92 11.39 48.63
C TYR A 78 10.50 12.40 49.62
N ALA A 79 10.89 13.60 49.14
CA ALA A 79 11.53 14.61 49.98
C ALA A 79 10.62 15.15 51.08
N LEU A 80 9.32 15.34 50.81
CA LEU A 80 8.35 15.82 51.79
C LEU A 80 8.04 14.76 52.84
N ILE A 81 7.87 13.50 52.43
CA ILE A 81 7.56 12.40 53.34
C ILE A 81 8.77 12.08 54.21
N ASP A 82 9.97 11.93 53.65
CA ASP A 82 11.20 11.63 54.41
C ASP A 82 11.56 12.73 55.44
N GLN A 83 11.24 14.00 55.16
CA GLN A 83 11.43 15.09 56.13
C GLN A 83 10.41 15.09 57.29
N ALA A 84 9.24 14.47 57.10
CA ALA A 84 8.19 14.41 58.11
C ALA A 84 8.47 13.37 59.21
N TRP A 85 9.38 12.43 58.99
CA TRP A 85 9.80 11.42 59.97
C TRP A 85 10.92 11.93 60.89
N GLU A 86 10.93 11.46 62.14
CA GLU A 86 12.02 11.71 63.08
C GLU A 86 13.36 11.19 62.52
N HIS A 87 14.48 11.83 62.90
CA HIS A 87 15.79 11.62 62.27
C HIS A 87 16.27 10.15 62.25
N GLU A 88 15.79 9.32 63.17
CA GLU A 88 16.13 7.90 63.30
C GLU A 88 15.46 7.01 62.23
N PHE A 89 14.36 7.48 61.62
CA PHE A 89 13.57 6.72 60.63
C PHE A 89 13.71 7.24 59.19
N ARG A 90 14.63 8.18 58.94
CA ARG A 90 14.89 8.68 57.58
C ARG A 90 15.49 7.59 56.70
N SER A 91 14.92 7.40 55.52
CA SER A 91 15.43 6.46 54.51
C SER A 91 16.78 6.93 53.96
N GLY A 92 17.00 8.25 53.95
CA GLY A 92 18.31 8.88 53.74
C GLY A 92 18.70 9.07 52.27
N LEU A 93 19.97 9.40 52.04
CA LEU A 93 20.52 9.70 50.71
C LEU A 93 20.43 8.55 49.68
N PRO A 94 20.57 7.26 50.04
CA PRO A 94 20.55 6.18 49.05
C PRO A 94 19.22 6.06 48.29
N ASP A 95 18.09 6.12 48.99
CA ASP A 95 16.76 6.00 48.37
C ASP A 95 16.38 7.27 47.58
N PHE A 96 16.82 8.45 48.03
CA PHE A 96 16.70 9.69 47.25
C PHE A 96 17.41 9.59 45.90
N ILE A 97 18.64 9.07 45.90
CA ILE A 97 19.42 8.85 44.67
C ILE A 97 18.69 7.84 43.78
N LEU A 98 18.17 6.75 44.33
CA LEU A 98 17.43 5.73 43.58
C LEU A 98 16.20 6.31 42.85
N VAL A 99 15.33 7.04 43.55
CA VAL A 99 14.12 7.64 42.98
C VAL A 99 14.48 8.69 41.92
N SER A 100 15.50 9.50 42.18
CA SER A 100 15.97 10.54 41.25
C SER A 100 16.56 9.93 39.98
N THR A 101 17.47 8.97 40.09
CA THR A 101 18.09 8.28 38.95
C THR A 101 17.06 7.48 38.16
N GLY A 102 16.15 6.78 38.83
CA GLY A 102 15.07 6.05 38.16
C GLY A 102 14.09 6.97 37.42
N GLY A 103 13.78 8.14 37.98
CA GLY A 103 13.02 9.19 37.31
C GLY A 103 13.70 9.71 36.04
N LEU A 104 15.02 9.98 36.11
CA LEU A 104 15.82 10.40 34.95
C LEU A 104 15.84 9.32 33.86
N LEU A 105 16.09 8.07 34.22
CA LEU A 105 16.09 6.93 33.28
C LEU A 105 14.73 6.72 32.63
N ALA A 106 13.64 6.87 33.39
CA ALA A 106 12.28 6.76 32.88
C ALA A 106 11.96 7.87 31.86
N VAL A 107 12.37 9.12 32.13
CA VAL A 107 12.22 10.24 31.18
C VAL A 107 13.07 9.99 29.93
N ALA A 108 14.31 9.52 30.08
CA ALA A 108 15.18 9.18 28.95
C ALA A 108 14.57 8.04 28.10
N ALA A 109 14.02 7.00 28.73
CA ALA A 109 13.33 5.91 28.05
C ALA A 109 12.09 6.41 27.29
N ALA A 110 11.28 7.29 27.90
CA ALA A 110 10.14 7.91 27.23
C ALA A 110 10.57 8.77 26.04
N TRP A 111 11.68 9.50 26.18
CA TRP A 111 12.26 10.31 25.10
C TRP A 111 12.77 9.45 23.95
N MET A 112 13.52 8.38 24.24
CA MET A 112 14.00 7.42 23.25
C MET A 112 12.83 6.77 22.49
N ARG A 113 11.77 6.38 23.21
CA ARG A 113 10.57 5.80 22.60
C ARG A 113 9.90 6.79 21.65
N ARG A 114 9.75 8.05 22.05
CA ARG A 114 9.22 9.13 21.19
C ARG A 114 10.10 9.38 19.96
N ARG A 115 11.43 9.27 20.11
CA ARG A 115 12.37 9.41 18.99
C ARG A 115 12.26 8.24 18.02
N GLY A 116 12.08 7.01 18.52
CA GLY A 116 11.79 5.82 17.70
C GLY A 116 10.47 5.96 16.93
N GLU A 117 9.39 6.36 17.61
CA GLU A 117 8.08 6.61 16.97
C GLU A 117 8.17 7.68 15.87
N ARG A 118 8.95 8.75 16.08
CA ARG A 118 9.16 9.79 15.06
C ARG A 118 9.94 9.30 13.85
N ARG A 119 10.93 8.42 14.03
CA ARG A 119 11.65 7.79 12.91
C ARG A 119 10.69 6.92 12.09
N ALA A 120 9.85 6.13 12.75
CA ALA A 120 8.82 5.32 12.10
C ALA A 120 7.80 6.18 11.31
N LEU A 121 7.46 7.38 11.79
CA LEU A 121 6.58 8.31 11.06
C LEU A 121 7.26 9.02 9.89
N SER A 122 8.58 9.27 9.96
CA SER A 122 9.32 9.92 8.88
C SER A 122 9.46 9.03 7.65
N VAL A 123 9.64 7.71 7.84
CA VAL A 123 9.71 6.76 6.72
C VAL A 123 8.35 6.64 6.01
N ARG A 124 7.24 6.70 6.76
CA ARG A 124 5.87 6.62 6.20
C ARG A 124 5.57 7.73 5.19
N ASN A 125 5.99 8.98 5.48
CA ASN A 125 5.72 10.09 4.56
C ASN A 125 6.55 10.03 3.28
N VAL A 126 7.79 9.52 3.34
CA VAL A 126 8.66 9.43 2.14
C VAL A 126 8.15 8.34 1.20
N ALA A 127 7.76 7.17 1.72
CA ALA A 127 7.26 6.07 0.91
C ALA A 127 5.98 6.44 0.14
N ASP A 128 4.99 7.00 0.83
CA ASP A 128 3.72 7.41 0.22
C ASP A 128 3.94 8.53 -0.83
N THR A 129 4.86 9.47 -0.57
CA THR A 129 5.20 10.57 -1.51
C THR A 129 5.93 10.06 -2.75
N THR A 130 6.91 9.15 -2.59
CA THR A 130 7.64 8.59 -3.74
C THR A 130 6.70 7.76 -4.62
N ARG A 131 5.81 6.95 -4.02
CA ARG A 131 4.83 6.15 -4.78
C ARG A 131 3.82 7.03 -5.53
N ALA A 132 3.31 8.08 -4.88
CA ALA A 132 2.38 9.02 -5.51
C ALA A 132 3.02 9.80 -6.69
N THR A 133 4.35 9.91 -6.71
CA THR A 133 5.07 10.46 -7.87
C THR A 133 5.05 9.50 -9.06
N VAL A 134 5.02 8.20 -8.82
CA VAL A 134 5.09 7.16 -9.85
C VAL A 134 3.70 6.78 -10.37
N ILE A 135 2.76 6.50 -9.46
CA ILE A 135 1.37 6.18 -9.76
C ILE A 135 0.56 7.48 -9.69
N ARG A 136 0.16 7.98 -10.87
CA ARG A 136 -0.70 9.17 -10.96
C ARG A 136 -2.13 8.84 -10.51
N PRO A 137 -2.86 9.77 -9.88
CA PRO A 137 -4.29 9.60 -9.66
C PRO A 137 -5.02 9.50 -11.00
N LEU A 138 -5.90 8.51 -11.14
CA LEU A 138 -6.72 8.31 -12.34
C LEU A 138 -8.04 9.08 -12.21
N PRO A 139 -8.40 9.98 -13.15
CA PRO A 139 -9.68 10.67 -13.14
C PRO A 139 -10.87 9.69 -13.17
N PRO A 140 -12.05 10.06 -12.65
CA PRO A 140 -13.26 9.29 -12.90
C PRO A 140 -13.50 9.10 -14.40
N ASN A 141 -13.93 7.91 -14.81
CA ASN A 141 -14.30 7.58 -16.20
C ASN A 141 -13.17 7.83 -17.23
N TRP A 142 -11.92 7.65 -16.83
CA TRP A 142 -10.75 7.94 -17.65
C TRP A 142 -10.67 6.99 -18.86
N GLY A 143 -10.57 7.56 -20.07
CA GLY A 143 -10.53 6.78 -21.31
C GLY A 143 -11.80 5.98 -21.59
N GLY A 144 -12.95 6.39 -21.08
CA GLY A 144 -14.19 5.61 -21.24
C GLY A 144 -14.22 4.34 -20.38
N LEU A 145 -13.35 4.23 -19.37
CA LEU A 145 -13.37 3.13 -18.41
C LEU A 145 -13.82 3.63 -17.03
N LEU A 146 -14.85 3.01 -16.47
CA LEU A 146 -15.09 3.02 -15.03
C LEU A 146 -14.02 2.17 -14.37
N HIS A 147 -13.39 2.66 -13.31
CA HIS A 147 -12.33 1.93 -12.63
C HIS A 147 -12.37 2.10 -11.12
N ALA A 148 -11.79 1.13 -10.42
CA ALA A 148 -11.50 1.22 -9.01
C ALA A 148 -10.26 0.39 -8.69
N HIS A 149 -9.49 0.82 -7.70
CA HIS A 149 -8.32 0.11 -7.23
C HIS A 149 -8.25 0.13 -5.71
N ILE A 150 -7.64 -0.90 -5.13
CA ILE A 150 -7.27 -0.96 -3.73
C ILE A 150 -5.85 -1.49 -3.67
N TYR A 151 -4.96 -0.74 -3.00
CA TYR A 151 -3.62 -1.17 -2.66
C TYR A 151 -3.53 -1.35 -1.14
N LEU A 152 -3.02 -2.49 -0.69
CA LEU A 152 -2.76 -2.79 0.71
C LEU A 152 -1.29 -3.20 0.87
N PRO A 153 -0.45 -2.37 1.51
CA PRO A 153 0.94 -2.74 1.78
C PRO A 153 1.02 -3.80 2.88
N ALA A 154 1.90 -4.78 2.74
CA ALA A 154 2.18 -5.76 3.79
C ALA A 154 3.07 -5.21 4.91
N ASP A 155 4.05 -4.36 4.59
CA ASP A 155 4.97 -3.78 5.56
C ASP A 155 4.56 -2.35 5.97
N ALA A 156 4.33 -2.15 7.27
CA ALA A 156 3.97 -0.85 7.82
C ALA A 156 5.12 0.17 7.84
N GLU A 157 6.36 -0.29 7.69
CA GLU A 157 7.59 0.52 7.70
C GLU A 157 8.16 0.71 6.29
N ALA A 158 8.06 -0.28 5.40
CA ALA A 158 8.58 -0.23 4.03
C ALA A 158 7.46 -0.27 2.96
N ARG A 159 6.54 0.70 3.01
CA ARG A 159 5.36 0.86 2.11
C ARG A 159 5.68 1.09 0.61
N LEU A 160 6.87 0.73 0.15
CA LEU A 160 7.32 0.84 -1.23
C LEU A 160 7.26 -0.54 -1.88
N GLY A 161 6.06 -0.90 -2.34
CA GLY A 161 5.81 -2.10 -3.13
C GLY A 161 6.27 -2.01 -4.57
N GLY A 162 6.40 -3.19 -5.19
CA GLY A 162 6.61 -3.37 -6.62
C GLY A 162 5.35 -3.16 -7.44
N ASP A 163 4.15 -3.28 -6.86
CA ASP A 163 2.87 -3.12 -7.54
C ASP A 163 2.67 -1.76 -8.21
N PHE A 164 2.31 -1.77 -9.50
CA PHE A 164 1.93 -0.60 -10.28
C PHE A 164 0.73 -0.86 -11.20
N TYR A 165 -0.04 0.20 -11.48
CA TYR A 165 -1.13 0.15 -12.45
C TYR A 165 -1.30 1.51 -13.12
N ASP A 166 -1.89 1.53 -14.32
CA ASP A 166 -2.28 2.75 -15.01
C ASP A 166 -3.37 2.47 -16.06
N ILE A 167 -4.01 3.54 -16.52
CA ILE A 167 -4.90 3.54 -17.68
C ILE A 167 -4.40 4.61 -18.65
N GLN A 168 -4.15 4.21 -19.89
CA GLN A 168 -3.64 5.08 -20.94
C GLN A 168 -4.62 5.10 -22.14
N PRO A 169 -5.43 6.15 -22.27
CA PRO A 169 -6.20 6.41 -23.48
C PRO A 169 -5.26 6.69 -24.66
N SER A 170 -5.66 6.26 -25.85
CA SER A 170 -4.92 6.48 -27.09
C SER A 170 -5.90 6.64 -28.28
N PRO A 171 -5.44 7.11 -29.44
CA PRO A 171 -6.25 7.13 -30.66
C PRO A 171 -6.76 5.75 -31.13
N TRP A 172 -6.18 4.65 -30.64
CA TRP A 172 -6.53 3.29 -31.08
C TRP A 172 -7.40 2.52 -30.09
N GLY A 173 -7.67 3.10 -28.92
CA GLY A 173 -8.25 2.37 -27.81
C GLY A 173 -7.79 2.89 -26.46
N THR A 174 -8.37 2.33 -25.42
CA THR A 174 -7.95 2.60 -24.04
C THR A 174 -7.24 1.38 -23.50
N ARG A 175 -6.04 1.58 -22.98
CA ARG A 175 -5.21 0.50 -22.45
C ARG A 175 -5.17 0.55 -20.94
N ALA A 176 -5.14 -0.61 -20.30
CA ALA A 176 -4.93 -0.73 -18.86
C ALA A 176 -3.74 -1.65 -18.57
N LEU A 177 -3.05 -1.37 -17.48
CA LEU A 177 -1.88 -2.12 -17.03
C LEU A 177 -2.02 -2.38 -15.53
N LEU A 178 -1.74 -3.62 -15.13
CA LEU A 178 -1.41 -3.98 -13.76
C LEU A 178 -0.11 -4.79 -13.81
N GLY A 179 0.80 -4.54 -12.89
CA GLY A 179 1.98 -5.38 -12.74
C GLY A 179 2.60 -5.27 -11.36
N ASP A 180 3.52 -6.18 -11.09
CA ASP A 180 4.31 -6.22 -9.86
C ASP A 180 5.78 -6.48 -10.19
N VAL A 181 6.66 -5.67 -9.62
CA VAL A 181 8.11 -5.79 -9.79
C VAL A 181 8.66 -6.67 -8.68
N GLN A 182 9.50 -7.64 -9.06
CA GLN A 182 10.19 -8.48 -8.11
C GLN A 182 11.00 -7.65 -7.08
N GLY A 183 10.72 -7.92 -5.80
CA GLY A 183 11.39 -7.33 -4.66
C GLY A 183 10.70 -6.07 -4.15
N LYS A 184 11.29 -5.43 -3.13
CA LYS A 184 10.69 -4.29 -2.42
C LYS A 184 11.63 -3.10 -2.35
N GLY A 185 11.10 -1.95 -1.99
CA GLY A 185 11.88 -0.73 -1.74
C GLY A 185 12.14 0.10 -3.01
N LEU A 186 13.08 1.04 -2.90
CA LEU A 186 13.30 2.08 -3.92
C LEU A 186 13.73 1.54 -5.29
N GLY A 187 14.45 0.41 -5.34
CA GLY A 187 14.83 -0.23 -6.59
C GLY A 187 13.62 -0.74 -7.39
N ALA A 188 12.69 -1.41 -6.72
CA ALA A 188 11.45 -1.88 -7.34
C ALA A 188 10.60 -0.70 -7.86
N VAL A 189 10.52 0.38 -7.08
CA VAL A 189 9.80 1.60 -7.46
C VAL A 189 10.41 2.28 -8.69
N ALA A 190 11.73 2.30 -8.81
CA ALA A 190 12.42 2.86 -9.97
C ALA A 190 12.10 2.06 -11.26
N VAL A 191 12.09 0.73 -11.17
CA VAL A 191 11.70 -0.16 -12.27
C VAL A 191 10.22 0.05 -12.64
N ALA A 192 9.33 0.12 -11.65
CA ALA A 192 7.91 0.42 -11.87
C ALA A 192 7.71 1.78 -12.58
N ALA A 193 8.45 2.81 -12.18
CA ALA A 193 8.42 4.12 -12.84
C ALA A 193 8.90 4.06 -14.29
N ASN A 194 9.94 3.29 -14.57
CA ASN A 194 10.47 3.05 -15.91
C ASN A 194 9.44 2.35 -16.81
N LEU A 195 8.76 1.34 -16.28
CA LEU A 195 7.71 0.61 -16.98
C LEU A 195 6.48 1.49 -17.22
N LEU A 196 6.01 2.21 -16.22
CA LEU A 196 4.88 3.14 -16.35
C LEU A 196 5.16 4.26 -17.35
N GLY A 197 6.35 4.86 -17.32
CA GLY A 197 6.74 5.87 -18.31
C GLY A 197 6.75 5.30 -19.73
N THR A 198 7.26 4.08 -19.90
CA THR A 198 7.27 3.39 -21.20
C THR A 198 5.86 3.02 -21.65
N PHE A 199 5.00 2.54 -20.75
CA PHE A 199 3.61 2.22 -21.04
C PHE A 199 2.80 3.45 -21.42
N ARG A 200 2.98 4.58 -20.72
CA ARG A 200 2.30 5.84 -21.05
C ARG A 200 2.67 6.32 -22.46
N GLU A 201 3.96 6.33 -22.77
CA GLU A 201 4.49 6.81 -24.05
C GLU A 201 4.15 5.86 -25.21
N ALA A 202 4.50 4.57 -25.07
CA ALA A 202 4.23 3.58 -26.10
C ALA A 202 2.73 3.32 -26.24
N GLY A 203 1.99 3.32 -25.12
CA GLY A 203 0.55 3.16 -25.08
C GLY A 203 -0.18 4.27 -25.85
N PHE A 204 0.36 5.50 -25.86
CA PHE A 204 -0.20 6.59 -26.65
C PHE A 204 0.28 6.61 -28.11
N HIS A 205 1.49 6.11 -28.42
CA HIS A 205 2.11 6.21 -29.75
C HIS A 205 2.08 4.96 -30.63
N GLN A 206 1.79 3.77 -30.08
CA GLN A 206 1.80 2.52 -30.85
C GLN A 206 0.39 1.98 -31.12
N PRO A 207 -0.02 1.74 -32.39
CA PRO A 207 -1.31 1.13 -32.70
C PRO A 207 -1.46 -0.29 -32.16
N ASP A 208 -0.40 -1.09 -32.24
CA ASP A 208 -0.41 -2.50 -31.85
C ASP A 208 0.04 -2.68 -30.39
N LEU A 209 -0.79 -3.34 -29.57
CA LEU A 209 -0.47 -3.71 -28.18
C LEU A 209 0.81 -4.55 -28.09
N ARG A 210 1.10 -5.38 -29.10
CA ARG A 210 2.36 -6.15 -29.19
C ARG A 210 3.59 -5.23 -29.20
N MET A 211 3.47 -4.06 -29.82
CA MET A 211 4.58 -3.10 -29.88
C MET A 211 4.77 -2.37 -28.55
N VAL A 212 3.69 -2.11 -27.81
CA VAL A 212 3.76 -1.61 -26.42
C VAL A 212 4.49 -2.62 -25.54
N ALA A 213 4.06 -3.88 -25.58
CA ALA A 213 4.70 -5.02 -24.93
C ALA A 213 6.20 -5.09 -25.24
N LYS A 214 6.57 -5.06 -26.53
CA LYS A 214 7.97 -5.07 -26.97
C LYS A 214 8.79 -3.90 -26.42
N ARG A 215 8.22 -2.70 -26.37
CA ARG A 215 8.91 -1.52 -25.82
C ARG A 215 9.13 -1.63 -24.32
N MET A 216 8.18 -2.20 -23.58
CA MET A 216 8.33 -2.47 -22.14
C MET A 216 9.44 -3.50 -21.88
N GLU A 217 9.54 -4.55 -22.69
CA GLU A 217 10.64 -5.52 -22.63
C GLU A 217 12.00 -4.87 -22.88
N ILE A 218 12.12 -4.09 -23.97
CA ILE A 218 13.36 -3.35 -24.27
C ILE A 218 13.73 -2.39 -23.13
N ARG A 219 12.75 -1.81 -22.44
CA ARG A 219 13.02 -0.95 -21.28
C ARG A 219 13.65 -1.74 -20.13
N MET A 220 13.15 -2.94 -19.84
CA MET A 220 13.70 -3.82 -18.80
C MET A 220 15.12 -4.26 -19.12
N GLU A 221 15.37 -4.68 -20.36
CA GLU A 221 16.70 -5.07 -20.83
C GLU A 221 17.69 -3.91 -20.66
N ARG A 222 17.33 -2.71 -21.13
CA ARG A 222 18.17 -1.51 -20.98
C ARG A 222 18.42 -1.14 -19.51
N ASN A 223 17.44 -1.34 -18.63
CA ASN A 223 17.59 -1.07 -17.20
C ASN A 223 18.58 -2.07 -16.57
N ARG A 224 18.44 -3.36 -16.87
CA ARG A 224 19.37 -4.41 -16.41
C ARG A 224 20.80 -4.12 -16.85
N LEU A 225 21.02 -3.80 -18.12
CA LEU A 225 22.35 -3.49 -18.65
C LEU A 225 22.98 -2.29 -17.94
N TYR A 226 22.18 -1.26 -17.63
CA TYR A 226 22.65 -0.11 -16.87
C TYR A 226 23.02 -0.49 -15.42
N GLU A 227 22.17 -1.26 -14.74
CA GLU A 227 22.42 -1.70 -13.36
C GLU A 227 23.66 -2.59 -13.25
N GLN A 228 23.87 -3.48 -14.21
CA GLN A 228 25.07 -4.30 -14.34
C GLN A 228 26.32 -3.45 -14.54
N ALA A 229 26.27 -2.44 -15.42
CA ALA A 229 27.38 -1.53 -15.65
C ALA A 229 27.74 -0.69 -14.41
N MET A 230 26.75 -0.35 -13.57
CA MET A 230 26.94 0.33 -12.29
C MET A 230 27.41 -0.60 -11.16
N GLY A 231 27.50 -1.91 -11.41
CA GLY A 231 27.91 -2.90 -10.41
C GLY A 231 26.86 -3.17 -9.33
N TYR A 232 25.58 -2.86 -9.59
CA TYR A 232 24.51 -3.21 -8.67
C TYR A 232 24.28 -4.72 -8.68
N LYS A 233 24.33 -5.34 -7.50
CA LYS A 233 24.16 -6.80 -7.34
C LYS A 233 22.71 -7.26 -7.48
N ASP A 234 21.75 -6.33 -7.46
CA ASP A 234 20.30 -6.59 -7.58
C ASP A 234 19.80 -6.51 -9.03
N GLY A 235 20.69 -6.58 -10.03
CA GLY A 235 20.40 -6.22 -11.43
C GLY A 235 19.42 -7.13 -12.19
N ASP A 236 19.06 -8.30 -11.65
CA ASP A 236 18.20 -9.27 -12.32
C ASP A 236 16.71 -9.13 -11.92
N ARG A 237 16.24 -7.89 -11.75
CA ARG A 237 14.81 -7.64 -11.51
C ARG A 237 14.00 -7.96 -12.76
N PHE A 238 12.85 -8.58 -12.52
CA PHE A 238 11.80 -8.78 -13.52
C PHE A 238 10.47 -8.24 -12.98
N ALA A 239 9.47 -8.13 -13.84
CA ALA A 239 8.13 -7.72 -13.42
C ALA A 239 7.07 -8.64 -14.02
N THR A 240 6.13 -9.10 -13.21
CA THR A 240 4.90 -9.70 -13.75
C THR A 240 3.98 -8.56 -14.18
N ALA A 241 3.28 -8.72 -15.29
CA ALA A 241 2.36 -7.70 -15.77
C ALA A 241 1.28 -8.26 -16.66
N VAL A 242 0.15 -7.58 -16.70
CA VAL A 242 -0.94 -7.83 -17.64
C VAL A 242 -1.34 -6.52 -18.31
N LEU A 243 -1.33 -6.55 -19.64
CA LEU A 243 -1.80 -5.47 -20.50
C LEU A 243 -3.17 -5.81 -21.04
N LEU A 244 -4.10 -4.86 -20.92
CA LEU A 244 -5.41 -4.90 -21.55
C LEU A 244 -5.48 -3.78 -22.60
N ASP A 245 -6.04 -4.08 -23.76
CA ASP A 245 -6.40 -3.10 -24.77
C ASP A 245 -7.89 -3.21 -25.08
N PHE A 246 -8.61 -2.12 -24.80
CA PHE A 246 -10.03 -1.97 -25.07
C PHE A 246 -10.20 -1.15 -26.34
N PRO A 247 -11.16 -1.50 -27.22
CA PRO A 247 -11.51 -0.70 -28.39
C PRO A 247 -11.74 0.76 -28.05
N ALA A 248 -11.59 1.63 -29.06
CA ALA A 248 -11.86 3.05 -28.91
C ALA A 248 -13.27 3.28 -28.31
N PRO A 249 -13.42 4.20 -27.34
CA PRO A 249 -14.73 4.51 -26.76
C PRO A 249 -15.76 4.83 -27.86
N GLY A 250 -16.92 4.18 -27.81
CA GLY A 250 -17.97 4.33 -28.82
C GLY A 250 -17.88 3.35 -30.00
N SER A 251 -16.90 2.45 -30.04
CA SER A 251 -16.95 1.28 -30.91
C SER A 251 -18.06 0.32 -30.47
N ASP A 252 -18.74 -0.31 -31.43
CA ASP A 252 -19.68 -1.41 -31.20
C ASP A 252 -18.95 -2.75 -30.91
N ASP A 253 -17.62 -2.77 -31.01
CA ASP A 253 -16.81 -3.95 -30.77
C ASP A 253 -16.68 -4.26 -29.26
N GLY A 254 -17.33 -5.33 -28.81
CA GLY A 254 -17.24 -5.84 -27.45
C GLY A 254 -16.12 -6.85 -27.26
N TYR A 255 -14.86 -6.40 -27.18
CA TYR A 255 -13.72 -7.28 -26.88
C TYR A 255 -12.68 -6.61 -25.98
N VAL A 256 -11.78 -7.43 -25.44
CA VAL A 256 -10.53 -7.00 -24.81
C VAL A 256 -9.38 -7.85 -25.35
N ASP A 257 -8.31 -7.19 -25.75
CA ASP A 257 -7.06 -7.82 -26.17
C ASP A 257 -6.11 -7.87 -24.98
N ILE A 258 -5.54 -9.05 -24.68
CA ILE A 258 -4.74 -9.30 -23.48
C ILE A 258 -3.34 -9.80 -23.83
N ILE A 259 -2.33 -9.23 -23.17
CA ILE A 259 -0.97 -9.82 -23.10
C ILE A 259 -0.62 -10.00 -21.62
N ASN A 260 -0.31 -11.24 -21.24
CA ASN A 260 0.05 -11.60 -19.87
C ASN A 260 1.52 -12.06 -19.77
N PHE A 261 2.31 -11.32 -18.99
CA PHE A 261 3.72 -11.55 -18.68
C PHE A 261 3.87 -12.21 -17.31
N GLY A 262 3.48 -13.48 -17.19
CA GLY A 262 3.66 -14.24 -15.95
C GLY A 262 2.82 -13.77 -14.76
N HIS A 263 1.77 -12.99 -15.02
CA HIS A 263 0.84 -12.50 -14.02
C HIS A 263 -0.38 -13.42 -13.88
N ASP A 264 -1.12 -13.31 -12.78
CA ASP A 264 -2.36 -14.07 -12.63
C ASP A 264 -3.41 -13.62 -13.68
N PRO A 265 -4.06 -14.56 -14.39
CA PRO A 265 -5.04 -14.20 -15.41
C PRO A 265 -6.22 -13.39 -14.86
N PRO A 266 -6.67 -12.35 -15.56
CA PRO A 266 -7.83 -11.56 -15.16
C PRO A 266 -9.14 -12.37 -15.15
N PHE A 267 -10.13 -11.86 -14.44
CA PHE A 267 -11.50 -12.37 -14.48
C PHE A 267 -12.44 -11.36 -15.12
N ALA A 268 -13.26 -11.79 -16.08
CA ALA A 268 -14.48 -11.08 -16.46
C ALA A 268 -15.59 -11.46 -15.47
N VAL A 269 -16.21 -10.46 -14.86
CA VAL A 269 -17.23 -10.62 -13.82
C VAL A 269 -18.50 -9.90 -14.25
N SER A 270 -19.64 -10.58 -14.22
CA SER A 270 -20.97 -9.99 -14.46
C SER A 270 -22.02 -10.63 -13.55
N ALA A 271 -23.28 -10.18 -13.64
CA ALA A 271 -24.40 -10.83 -12.96
C ALA A 271 -24.60 -12.30 -13.38
N ARG A 272 -24.07 -12.70 -14.55
CA ARG A 272 -24.19 -14.06 -15.10
C ARG A 272 -23.14 -15.03 -14.53
N GLY A 273 -22.15 -14.52 -13.82
CA GLY A 273 -21.06 -15.32 -13.23
C GLY A 273 -19.68 -14.72 -13.52
N ILE A 274 -18.66 -15.55 -13.35
CA ILE A 274 -17.27 -15.19 -13.61
C ILE A 274 -16.68 -16.04 -14.71
N ARG A 275 -15.72 -15.47 -15.44
CA ARG A 275 -14.97 -16.17 -16.48
C ARG A 275 -13.51 -15.74 -16.41
N ARG A 276 -12.62 -16.73 -16.32
CA ARG A 276 -11.18 -16.49 -16.37
C ARG A 276 -10.78 -16.13 -17.81
N LEU A 277 -10.05 -15.04 -17.98
CA LEU A 277 -9.51 -14.58 -19.26
C LEU A 277 -8.07 -15.10 -19.40
N ASP A 278 -7.95 -16.40 -19.63
CA ASP A 278 -6.67 -17.09 -19.68
C ASP A 278 -6.04 -16.98 -21.08
N SER A 279 -5.10 -16.05 -21.23
CA SER A 279 -4.32 -15.83 -22.44
C SER A 279 -3.08 -16.74 -22.53
N GLY A 280 -2.91 -17.70 -21.63
CA GLY A 280 -1.61 -18.33 -21.39
C GLY A 280 -0.64 -17.38 -20.69
N SER A 281 0.43 -17.95 -20.16
CA SER A 281 1.48 -17.21 -19.43
C SER A 281 2.73 -17.09 -20.29
N ARG A 282 3.14 -15.85 -20.58
CA ARG A 282 4.51 -15.58 -21.05
C ARG A 282 5.47 -15.52 -19.87
N LEU A 283 6.75 -15.44 -20.17
CA LEU A 283 7.73 -15.09 -19.15
C LEU A 283 7.48 -13.65 -18.64
N PRO A 284 7.80 -13.38 -17.37
CA PRO A 284 7.79 -12.03 -16.83
C PRO A 284 8.63 -11.05 -17.65
N LEU A 285 8.23 -9.77 -17.61
CA LEU A 285 8.96 -8.68 -18.25
C LEU A 285 10.42 -8.66 -17.78
N GLY A 286 11.34 -8.58 -18.74
CA GLY A 286 12.78 -8.66 -18.55
C GLY A 286 13.33 -10.07 -18.71
N LEU A 287 12.53 -11.13 -18.68
CA LEU A 287 13.01 -12.51 -18.83
C LEU A 287 12.83 -13.07 -20.24
N ASN A 288 12.41 -12.24 -21.20
CA ASN A 288 12.07 -12.67 -22.56
C ASN A 288 13.25 -13.28 -23.33
N GLU A 289 14.50 -13.00 -22.96
CA GLU A 289 15.68 -13.67 -23.53
C GLU A 289 15.70 -15.19 -23.27
N LEU A 290 15.04 -15.64 -22.20
CA LEU A 290 14.91 -17.05 -21.85
C LEU A 290 13.77 -17.75 -22.62
N ALA A 291 12.89 -16.98 -23.29
CA ALA A 291 11.81 -17.55 -24.08
C ALA A 291 12.32 -18.13 -25.42
N PRO A 292 11.73 -19.24 -25.90
CA PRO A 292 11.98 -19.77 -27.24
C PRO A 292 11.75 -18.69 -28.30
N ALA A 293 12.60 -18.65 -29.33
CA ALA A 293 12.58 -17.62 -30.38
C ALA A 293 11.19 -17.35 -31.05
N PRO A 294 10.30 -18.33 -31.31
CA PRO A 294 8.98 -18.04 -31.90
C PRO A 294 8.01 -17.33 -30.94
N ASP A 295 8.20 -17.43 -29.63
CA ASP A 295 7.21 -17.00 -28.63
C ASP A 295 7.52 -15.61 -28.03
N ARG A 296 8.70 -15.06 -28.31
CA ARG A 296 9.20 -13.81 -27.71
C ARG A 296 8.29 -12.60 -27.92
N PHE A 297 7.45 -12.61 -28.94
CA PHE A 297 6.54 -11.51 -29.27
C PHE A 297 5.22 -12.01 -29.82
N GLU A 298 4.62 -13.05 -29.24
CA GLU A 298 3.27 -13.47 -29.63
C GLU A 298 2.27 -12.30 -29.54
N GLY A 299 1.23 -12.30 -30.37
CA GLY A 299 0.22 -11.24 -30.40
C GLY A 299 -0.68 -11.23 -29.18
N PRO A 300 -1.52 -10.21 -28.99
CA PRO A 300 -2.53 -10.26 -27.94
C PRO A 300 -3.53 -11.40 -28.18
N HIS A 301 -4.07 -11.93 -27.08
CA HIS A 301 -5.21 -12.85 -27.12
C HIS A 301 -6.50 -12.06 -26.97
N ARG A 302 -7.41 -12.23 -27.93
CA ARG A 302 -8.69 -11.54 -27.94
C ARG A 302 -9.76 -12.33 -27.19
N PHE A 303 -10.45 -11.66 -26.27
CA PHE A 303 -11.62 -12.21 -25.59
C PHE A 303 -12.86 -11.37 -25.87
N PRO A 304 -14.03 -11.99 -26.11
CA PRO A 304 -15.29 -11.24 -26.11
C PRO A 304 -15.54 -10.66 -24.71
N LEU A 305 -15.96 -9.40 -24.67
CA LEU A 305 -16.26 -8.67 -23.45
C LEU A 305 -17.61 -7.96 -23.61
N ALA A 306 -18.59 -8.36 -22.81
CA ALA A 306 -19.90 -7.76 -22.81
C ALA A 306 -19.92 -6.42 -22.04
N ALA A 307 -20.83 -5.52 -22.41
CA ALA A 307 -20.93 -4.18 -21.80
C ALA A 307 -21.35 -4.18 -20.31
N ASP A 308 -21.79 -5.33 -19.78
CA ASP A 308 -22.10 -5.57 -18.37
C ASP A 308 -20.99 -6.32 -17.62
N GLU A 309 -19.89 -6.69 -18.29
CA GLU A 309 -18.74 -7.33 -17.69
C GLU A 309 -17.73 -6.30 -17.14
N THR A 310 -17.23 -6.55 -15.94
CA THR A 310 -16.12 -5.84 -15.32
C THR A 310 -14.92 -6.76 -15.30
N VAL A 311 -13.79 -6.29 -15.81
CA VAL A 311 -12.52 -7.03 -15.79
C VAL A 311 -11.82 -6.73 -14.46
N LEU A 312 -11.58 -7.78 -13.68
CA LEU A 312 -10.85 -7.75 -12.41
C LEU A 312 -9.44 -8.30 -12.62
N LEU A 313 -8.45 -7.54 -12.17
CA LEU A 313 -7.04 -7.88 -12.15
C LEU A 313 -6.56 -7.85 -10.70
N THR A 314 -5.68 -8.78 -10.34
CA THR A 314 -5.15 -8.93 -8.98
C THR A 314 -3.68 -9.31 -9.03
N THR A 315 -2.88 -8.74 -8.13
CA THR A 315 -1.52 -9.25 -7.90
C THR A 315 -1.55 -10.54 -7.08
N ASP A 316 -0.42 -11.24 -7.04
CA ASP A 316 -0.22 -12.47 -6.26
C ASP A 316 -0.47 -12.28 -4.77
N GLY A 317 -0.31 -11.07 -4.23
CA GLY A 317 -0.70 -10.72 -2.87
C GLY A 317 -2.17 -11.02 -2.53
N VAL A 318 -3.05 -11.13 -3.54
CA VAL A 318 -4.44 -11.61 -3.34
C VAL A 318 -4.51 -13.14 -3.39
N THR A 319 -3.98 -13.77 -4.42
CA THR A 319 -4.16 -15.21 -4.69
C THR A 319 -3.30 -16.06 -3.75
N GLU A 320 -2.10 -15.60 -3.41
CA GLU A 320 -1.19 -16.22 -2.45
C GLU A 320 -1.47 -15.85 -0.99
N ALA A 321 -2.50 -15.04 -0.73
CA ALA A 321 -2.90 -14.66 0.62
C ALA A 321 -3.28 -15.91 1.46
N ARG A 322 -2.56 -16.16 2.57
CA ARG A 322 -2.74 -17.40 3.35
C ARG A 322 -3.53 -17.22 4.64
N ASP A 323 -4.41 -18.17 4.91
CA ASP A 323 -5.04 -18.29 6.24
C ASP A 323 -4.06 -18.85 7.29
N GLY A 324 -4.53 -18.98 8.54
CA GLY A 324 -3.74 -19.54 9.63
C GLY A 324 -3.32 -21.01 9.46
N ALA A 325 -3.90 -21.72 8.49
CA ALA A 325 -3.52 -23.08 8.11
C ALA A 325 -2.59 -23.11 6.88
N GLY A 326 -2.20 -21.95 6.34
CA GLY A 326 -1.33 -21.83 5.18
C GLY A 326 -2.03 -22.01 3.83
N ARG A 327 -3.37 -22.06 3.81
CA ARG A 327 -4.16 -22.22 2.57
C ARG A 327 -4.32 -20.89 1.86
N PHE A 328 -4.06 -20.89 0.56
CA PHE A 328 -4.26 -19.76 -0.33
C PHE A 328 -5.72 -19.30 -0.36
N PHE A 329 -5.91 -18.02 -0.71
CA PHE A 329 -7.22 -17.42 -0.80
C PHE A 329 -7.91 -17.92 -2.07
N PRO A 330 -9.05 -18.62 -1.96
CA PRO A 330 -9.76 -19.17 -3.11
C PRO A 330 -10.49 -18.03 -3.84
N LEU A 331 -9.76 -17.26 -4.66
CA LEU A 331 -10.26 -16.04 -5.29
C LEU A 331 -11.46 -16.31 -6.20
N ALA A 332 -11.38 -17.34 -7.05
CA ALA A 332 -12.44 -17.69 -7.99
C ALA A 332 -13.73 -18.10 -7.26
N GLU A 333 -13.64 -19.02 -6.30
CA GLU A 333 -14.77 -19.47 -5.50
C GLU A 333 -15.36 -18.33 -4.65
N SER A 334 -14.49 -17.46 -4.12
CA SER A 334 -14.90 -16.28 -3.36
C SER A 334 -15.64 -15.26 -4.22
N LEU A 335 -15.23 -15.09 -5.48
CA LEU A 335 -15.88 -14.22 -6.46
C LEU A 335 -17.22 -14.81 -6.92
N GLU A 336 -17.28 -16.11 -7.21
CA GLU A 336 -18.53 -16.79 -7.55
C GLU A 336 -19.57 -16.63 -6.43
N ALA A 337 -19.18 -16.95 -5.19
CA ALA A 337 -20.03 -16.76 -4.03
C ALA A 337 -20.43 -15.28 -3.83
N ALA A 338 -19.61 -14.34 -4.28
CA ALA A 338 -19.91 -12.92 -4.23
C ALA A 338 -21.00 -12.49 -5.20
N VAL A 339 -20.85 -12.92 -6.45
CA VAL A 339 -21.80 -12.62 -7.53
C VAL A 339 -23.14 -13.30 -7.25
N ILE A 340 -23.13 -14.53 -6.73
CA ILE A 340 -24.36 -15.24 -6.34
C ILE A 340 -25.11 -14.48 -5.22
N ALA A 341 -24.38 -13.97 -4.22
CA ALA A 341 -24.99 -13.23 -3.12
C ALA A 341 -25.50 -11.83 -3.54
N ASP A 342 -24.85 -11.21 -4.53
CA ASP A 342 -25.17 -9.88 -5.03
C ASP A 342 -24.85 -9.79 -6.53
N PRO A 343 -25.83 -10.08 -7.41
CA PRO A 343 -25.63 -10.05 -8.86
C PRO A 343 -25.23 -8.68 -9.42
N GLN A 344 -25.55 -7.60 -8.70
CA GLN A 344 -25.19 -6.22 -9.06
C GLN A 344 -23.79 -5.81 -8.58
N LEU A 345 -23.04 -6.72 -7.96
CA LEU A 345 -21.70 -6.44 -7.47
C LEU A 345 -20.76 -6.00 -8.61
N ALA A 346 -20.89 -6.64 -9.77
CA ALA A 346 -20.07 -6.38 -10.94
C ALA A 346 -20.37 -5.02 -11.60
N ASP A 347 -21.55 -4.43 -11.36
CA ASP A 347 -21.94 -3.15 -11.98
C ASP A 347 -21.11 -1.96 -11.51
N SER A 348 -20.47 -2.09 -10.35
CA SER A 348 -19.58 -1.08 -9.80
C SER A 348 -18.20 -1.67 -9.55
N PRO A 349 -17.17 -1.24 -10.31
CA PRO A 349 -15.78 -1.61 -10.01
C PRO A 349 -15.42 -1.39 -8.54
N TYR A 350 -15.91 -0.30 -7.92
CA TYR A 350 -15.67 0.01 -6.51
C TYR A 350 -16.23 -1.04 -5.55
N ARG A 351 -17.46 -1.50 -5.78
CA ARG A 351 -18.07 -2.55 -4.96
C ARG A 351 -17.33 -3.87 -5.15
N LEU A 352 -16.97 -4.21 -6.39
CA LEU A 352 -16.24 -5.44 -6.70
C LEU A 352 -14.89 -5.50 -5.99
N VAL A 353 -14.05 -4.46 -6.11
CA VAL A 353 -12.74 -4.43 -5.43
C VAL A 353 -12.89 -4.45 -3.91
N GLY A 354 -13.88 -3.74 -3.35
CA GLY A 354 -14.17 -3.75 -1.92
C GLY A 354 -14.59 -5.12 -1.41
N ALA A 355 -15.40 -5.84 -2.18
CA ALA A 355 -15.87 -7.18 -1.84
C ALA A 355 -14.75 -8.22 -1.87
N VAL A 356 -13.80 -8.12 -2.81
CA VAL A 356 -12.59 -8.95 -2.84
C VAL A 356 -11.71 -8.65 -1.64
N ARG A 357 -11.43 -7.36 -1.37
CA ARG A 357 -10.67 -6.89 -0.21
C ARG A 357 -11.23 -7.46 1.09
N ASP A 358 -12.52 -7.30 1.32
CA ASP A 358 -13.15 -7.69 2.60
C ASP A 358 -13.24 -9.20 2.79
N ARG A 359 -13.32 -9.98 1.71
CA ARG A 359 -13.21 -11.44 1.77
C ARG A 359 -11.78 -11.89 2.05
N MET A 360 -10.81 -11.34 1.34
CA MET A 360 -9.40 -11.65 1.52
C MET A 360 -8.92 -11.28 2.93
N LEU A 361 -9.24 -10.08 3.43
CA LEU A 361 -8.87 -9.66 4.79
C LEU A 361 -9.49 -10.56 5.88
N ARG A 362 -10.70 -11.09 5.65
CA ARG A 362 -11.30 -12.09 6.54
C ARG A 362 -10.56 -13.43 6.48
N HIS A 363 -10.13 -13.86 5.30
CA HIS A 363 -9.36 -15.10 5.11
C HIS A 363 -8.02 -15.06 5.85
N VAL A 364 -7.30 -13.94 5.78
CA VAL A 364 -5.97 -13.78 6.41
C VAL A 364 -6.00 -13.25 7.84
N TYR A 365 -7.18 -13.13 8.46
CA TYR A 365 -7.35 -12.53 9.79
C TYR A 365 -6.70 -11.13 9.94
N GLY A 366 -6.73 -10.35 8.86
CA GLY A 366 -6.17 -9.00 8.80
C GLY A 366 -4.64 -8.90 8.72
N ARG A 367 -3.91 -10.00 8.51
CA ARG A 367 -2.44 -10.01 8.38
C ARG A 367 -2.01 -10.32 6.95
N LEU A 368 -1.50 -9.32 6.24
CA LEU A 368 -0.95 -9.49 4.90
C LEU A 368 0.51 -9.97 4.96
N GLN A 369 0.89 -10.80 4.00
CA GLN A 369 2.25 -11.33 3.85
C GLN A 369 3.00 -10.60 2.73
N ASP A 370 2.27 -10.22 1.68
CA ASP A 370 2.78 -9.41 0.59
C ASP A 370 1.87 -8.24 0.24
N ASP A 371 2.43 -7.33 -0.53
CA ASP A 371 1.73 -6.19 -1.09
C ASP A 371 0.61 -6.67 -2.00
N THR A 372 -0.55 -6.05 -1.87
CA THR A 372 -1.77 -6.51 -2.54
C THR A 372 -2.35 -5.37 -3.35
N THR A 373 -2.51 -5.58 -4.65
CA THR A 373 -3.27 -4.69 -5.52
C THR A 373 -4.46 -5.43 -6.13
N ILE A 374 -5.63 -4.83 -5.98
CA ILE A 374 -6.87 -5.25 -6.63
C ILE A 374 -7.27 -4.10 -7.56
N PHE A 375 -7.44 -4.37 -8.85
CA PHE A 375 -7.78 -3.38 -9.85
C PHE A 375 -8.94 -3.87 -10.70
N ALA A 376 -9.98 -3.07 -10.85
CA ALA A 376 -11.15 -3.40 -11.66
C ALA A 376 -11.42 -2.30 -12.69
N VAL A 377 -11.71 -2.70 -13.92
CA VAL A 377 -12.05 -1.81 -15.02
C VAL A 377 -13.30 -2.31 -15.74
N ARG A 378 -14.16 -1.39 -16.15
CA ARG A 378 -15.40 -1.66 -16.90
C ARG A 378 -15.57 -0.61 -17.97
N VAL A 379 -15.95 -1.02 -19.18
CA VAL A 379 -16.27 -0.08 -20.26
C VAL A 379 -17.49 0.76 -19.85
N ALA A 380 -17.33 2.08 -19.82
CA ALA A 380 -18.41 3.00 -19.52
C ALA A 380 -19.41 2.99 -20.69
N ARG A 381 -20.70 2.85 -20.38
CA ARG A 381 -21.72 3.05 -21.40
C ARG A 381 -21.79 4.54 -21.74
N PRO A 382 -21.88 4.92 -23.03
CA PRO A 382 -22.33 6.26 -23.35
C PRO A 382 -23.72 6.47 -22.72
N PRO A 383 -23.99 7.62 -22.11
CA PRO A 383 -25.32 7.91 -21.59
C PRO A 383 -26.33 7.78 -22.72
N ALA A 384 -27.36 6.95 -22.53
CA ALA A 384 -28.46 6.83 -23.47
C ALA A 384 -29.17 8.19 -23.56
N ASP A 385 -29.19 8.79 -24.75
CA ASP A 385 -29.86 10.04 -25.14
C ASP A 385 -30.73 10.69 -24.07
N SER A 386 -30.11 11.50 -23.21
CA SER A 386 -30.82 12.64 -22.61
C SER A 386 -30.66 13.79 -23.60
N GLY A 387 -31.65 13.97 -24.47
CA GLY A 387 -31.69 15.12 -25.38
C GLY A 387 -31.47 16.42 -24.61
N GLY A 388 -30.34 17.08 -24.88
CA GLY A 388 -30.05 18.41 -24.36
C GLY A 388 -28.61 18.60 -23.86
N SER A 389 -27.86 19.40 -24.64
CA SER A 389 -26.59 20.07 -24.30
C SER A 389 -25.31 19.24 -24.42
N ALA A 390 -24.73 19.31 -25.61
CA ALA A 390 -23.36 18.97 -25.93
C ALA A 390 -22.35 19.68 -25.01
N LEU A 391 -21.69 18.94 -24.13
CA LEU A 391 -20.41 19.31 -23.51
C LEU A 391 -19.60 18.04 -23.20
N ALA A 392 -19.08 17.37 -24.24
CA ALA A 392 -17.90 16.48 -24.14
C ALA A 392 -17.37 16.07 -25.54
N HIS A 393 -17.24 17.04 -26.46
CA HIS A 393 -16.46 16.85 -27.69
C HIS A 393 -15.55 18.06 -27.88
N THR A 394 -14.51 18.17 -27.07
CA THR A 394 -13.39 19.06 -27.39
C THR A 394 -12.11 18.58 -26.73
N VAL A 395 -11.52 17.52 -27.27
CA VAL A 395 -10.07 17.50 -27.50
C VAL A 395 -9.88 16.71 -28.80
N TRP A 396 -9.04 17.22 -29.70
CA TRP A 396 -8.63 16.63 -30.99
C TRP A 396 -9.50 16.96 -32.20
N THR A 397 -9.65 18.25 -32.51
CA THR A 397 -9.70 18.68 -33.91
C THR A 397 -8.29 18.71 -34.47
N GLU A 398 -8.03 17.77 -35.38
CA GLU A 398 -6.98 17.72 -36.39
C GLU A 398 -6.44 19.11 -36.78
N HIS A 399 -5.15 19.35 -36.57
CA HIS A 399 -4.39 20.33 -37.34
C HIS A 399 -3.32 19.56 -38.10
N SER A 400 -3.68 19.15 -39.31
CA SER A 400 -2.71 18.82 -40.35
C SER A 400 -2.25 20.14 -40.97
N PRO A 401 -0.97 20.53 -40.88
CA PRO A 401 -0.46 21.58 -41.75
C PRO A 401 -0.04 20.94 -43.06
N ALA A 402 -0.87 21.17 -44.07
CA ALA A 402 -0.50 21.03 -45.47
C ALA A 402 0.78 21.82 -45.75
N ALA A 403 1.63 21.23 -46.59
CA ALA A 403 2.86 21.80 -47.10
C ALA A 403 2.67 23.25 -47.57
N THR A 404 3.45 24.17 -46.98
CA THR A 404 3.69 25.48 -47.57
C THR A 404 5.19 25.68 -47.69
N ALA A 405 5.66 25.72 -48.94
CA ALA A 405 7.04 26.02 -49.27
C ALA A 405 7.40 27.45 -48.81
N VAL A 406 8.56 27.60 -48.19
CA VAL A 406 9.19 28.90 -47.92
C VAL A 406 10.39 29.04 -48.84
N PRO A 407 10.43 30.01 -49.77
CA PRO A 407 11.60 30.30 -50.58
C PRO A 407 12.58 31.21 -49.82
N GLY A 408 13.85 30.81 -49.82
CA GLY A 408 15.00 31.72 -49.78
C GLY A 408 15.46 32.17 -48.39
N TRP A 409 16.62 31.67 -47.97
CA TRP A 409 17.74 32.51 -47.53
C TRP A 409 19.03 31.67 -47.66
N GLN A 410 19.98 32.22 -48.42
CA GLN A 410 21.22 31.59 -48.86
C GLN A 410 22.31 31.56 -47.77
N ASP A 411 23.21 30.60 -47.94
CA ASP A 411 24.62 30.53 -47.53
C ASP A 411 25.23 31.76 -46.85
N SER A 412 25.94 31.53 -45.73
CA SER A 412 27.39 31.76 -45.70
C SER A 412 28.04 31.42 -44.33
N THR A 413 29.08 30.58 -44.44
CA THR A 413 30.41 30.66 -43.79
C THR A 413 30.60 30.31 -42.30
N GLU A 414 31.29 29.18 -42.16
CA GLU A 414 32.61 28.98 -41.51
C GLU A 414 32.77 29.12 -39.99
N LEU A 415 33.16 27.96 -39.43
CA LEU A 415 33.83 27.74 -38.15
C LEU A 415 35.19 28.45 -38.08
N PRO A 416 35.69 28.67 -36.88
CA PRO A 416 37.00 28.12 -36.51
C PRO A 416 36.93 26.99 -35.49
#